data_AF-A0A1X6Y6V5-F1
#
_entry.id   AF-A0A1X6Y6V5-F1
#
_cell.length_a   1.000
_cell.length_b   1.000
_cell.length_c   1.000
_cell.angle_alpha   90.00
_cell.angle_beta   90.00
_cell.angle_gamma   90.00
#
_symmetry.space_group_name_H-M   'P 1'
#
loop_
_entity.id
_entity.type
_entity.pdbx_description
1 polymer ?
#
loop_
_entity_poly.entity_id
_entity_poly.type
_entity_poly.pdbx_seq_one_letter_code
_entity_poly.pdbx_strand_id
1 'polypeptide(L)'
;MIRFTAFILALGLAFGPAQAMDSSAGPLTVTRMADRLDEPWSLGFLPEGGVLITERGGRLLRVDETGRQAIKGVPKVATRGQGGLLDVLVPRDFAQSRQL
;
A
#
# COMPACT_ATOMS: atom_id res chain seq x y z
N MET A 1 -7.31 13.80 47.54
CA MET A 1 -8.21 13.93 46.37
C MET A 1 -7.35 14.16 45.14
N ILE A 2 -7.06 13.13 44.36
CA ILE A 2 -6.27 13.25 43.12
C ILE A 2 -7.10 12.59 42.01
N ARG A 3 -7.63 13.39 41.09
CA ARG A 3 -8.34 12.92 39.91
C ARG A 3 -7.34 12.81 38.77
N PHE A 4 -7.06 11.57 38.35
CA PHE A 4 -6.32 11.30 37.11
C PHE A 4 -7.27 11.49 35.93
N THR A 5 -7.09 12.57 35.18
CA THR A 5 -7.76 12.75 33.89
C THR A 5 -6.94 12.03 32.84
N ALA A 6 -7.46 10.90 32.33
CA ALA A 6 -6.85 10.18 31.22
C ALA A 6 -7.14 10.92 29.90
N PHE A 7 -6.10 11.35 29.21
CA PHE A 7 -6.19 11.82 27.83
C PHE A 7 -6.14 10.59 26.91
N ILE A 8 -7.25 10.26 26.27
CA ILE A 8 -7.26 9.31 25.15
C ILE A 8 -6.88 10.10 23.90
N LEU A 9 -5.64 9.91 23.42
CA LEU A 9 -5.21 10.40 22.12
C LEU A 9 -5.72 9.42 21.05
N ALA A 10 -6.85 9.75 20.44
CA ALA A 10 -7.33 9.03 19.27
C ALA A 10 -6.43 9.38 18.08
N LEU A 11 -5.46 8.51 17.77
CA LEU A 11 -4.64 8.60 16.57
C LEU A 11 -5.48 8.15 15.37
N GLY A 12 -6.34 9.04 14.86
CA GLY A 12 -7.07 8.81 13.63
C GLY A 12 -6.08 8.76 12.44
N LEU A 13 -6.11 7.68 11.67
CA LEU A 13 -5.48 7.62 10.35
C LEU A 13 -6.24 8.59 9.43
N ALA A 14 -5.85 9.87 9.44
CA ALA A 14 -6.41 10.87 8.55
C ALA A 14 -5.80 10.67 7.15
N PHE A 15 -6.55 10.02 6.26
CA PHE A 15 -6.33 10.19 4.83
C PHE A 15 -6.56 11.67 4.50
N GLY A 16 -5.51 12.38 4.10
CA GLY A 16 -5.58 13.81 3.79
C GLY A 16 -6.58 14.08 2.65
N PRO A 17 -7.19 15.29 2.62
CA PRO A 17 -8.16 15.65 1.59
C PRO A 17 -7.52 15.55 0.21
N ALA A 18 -8.32 15.16 -0.78
CA ALA A 18 -7.84 15.06 -2.14
C ALA A 18 -7.36 16.43 -2.64
N GLN A 19 -6.14 16.48 -3.18
CA GLN A 19 -5.54 17.72 -3.64
C GLN A 19 -5.89 17.94 -5.10
N ALA A 20 -6.41 19.14 -5.43
CA ALA A 20 -6.54 19.57 -6.81
C ALA A 20 -5.14 19.85 -7.37
N MET A 21 -4.82 19.27 -8.52
CA MET A 21 -3.57 19.48 -9.24
C MET A 21 -3.87 19.88 -10.67
N ASP A 22 -3.29 20.99 -11.12
CA ASP A 22 -3.40 21.39 -12.52
C ASP A 22 -2.57 20.47 -13.41
N SER A 23 -3.11 20.15 -14.58
CA SER A 23 -2.42 19.38 -15.62
C SER A 23 -2.79 19.92 -17.00
N SER A 24 -2.04 19.54 -18.03
CA SER A 24 -2.38 19.86 -19.42
C SER A 24 -3.73 19.26 -19.86
N ALA A 25 -4.24 18.25 -19.16
CA ALA A 25 -5.55 17.64 -19.38
C ALA A 25 -6.68 18.30 -18.56
N GLY A 26 -6.39 19.37 -17.80
CA GLY A 26 -7.31 20.02 -16.87
C GLY A 26 -7.05 19.64 -15.41
N PRO A 27 -7.96 20.01 -14.49
CA PRO A 27 -7.78 19.79 -13.06
C PRO A 27 -7.90 18.29 -12.72
N LEU A 28 -6.93 17.77 -11.97
CA LEU A 28 -6.91 16.41 -11.44
C LEU A 28 -7.18 16.44 -9.95
N THR A 29 -7.87 15.42 -9.45
CA THR A 29 -8.05 15.20 -8.01
C THR A 29 -7.15 14.04 -7.58
N VAL A 30 -6.18 14.31 -6.71
CA VAL A 30 -5.23 13.31 -6.24
C VAL A 30 -5.56 12.92 -4.81
N THR A 31 -5.87 11.64 -4.60
CA THR A 31 -6.11 11.06 -3.27
C THR A 31 -4.96 10.14 -2.91
N ARG A 32 -4.38 10.34 -1.73
CA ARG A 32 -3.34 9.47 -1.19
C ARG A 32 -3.97 8.14 -0.77
N MET A 33 -3.58 7.04 -1.41
CA MET A 33 -4.06 5.70 -1.07
C MET A 33 -3.13 4.96 -0.09
N ALA A 34 -1.83 5.27 -0.12
CA ALA A 34 -0.82 4.70 0.76
C ALA A 34 0.31 5.71 0.97
N ASP A 35 1.05 5.58 2.08
CA ASP A 35 2.25 6.36 2.35
C ASP A 35 3.38 5.52 2.94
N ARG A 36 4.54 6.16 3.12
CA ARG A 36 5.73 5.58 3.76
C ARG A 36 6.11 4.23 3.14
N LEU A 37 6.02 4.16 1.81
CA LEU A 37 6.52 3.05 0.99
C LEU A 37 8.01 3.27 0.75
N ASP A 38 8.74 2.17 0.66
CA ASP A 38 10.18 2.12 0.43
C ASP A 38 10.45 1.58 -0.97
N GLU A 39 10.77 2.48 -1.91
CA GLU A 39 10.99 2.15 -3.32
C GLU A 39 9.87 1.24 -3.94
N PRO A 40 8.60 1.68 -3.94
CA PRO A 40 7.51 0.90 -4.53
C PRO A 40 7.72 0.72 -6.03
N TRP A 41 7.45 -0.48 -6.55
CA TRP A 41 7.72 -0.84 -7.94
C TRP A 41 6.44 -1.14 -8.75
N SER A 42 5.62 -2.09 -8.30
CA SER A 42 4.39 -2.49 -9.00
C SER A 42 3.21 -2.59 -8.02
N LEU A 43 2.00 -2.56 -8.58
CA LEU A 43 0.75 -2.76 -7.88
C LEU A 43 -0.15 -3.77 -8.59
N GLY A 44 -0.88 -4.57 -7.82
CA GLY A 44 -1.86 -5.54 -8.33
C GLY A 44 -3.17 -5.45 -7.53
N PHE A 45 -4.30 -5.26 -8.20
CA PHE A 45 -5.60 -5.13 -7.55
C PHE A 45 -6.14 -6.49 -7.12
N LEU A 46 -6.63 -6.57 -5.88
CA LEU A 46 -7.26 -7.77 -5.35
C LEU A 46 -8.77 -7.76 -5.64
N PRO A 47 -9.38 -8.93 -5.92
CA PRO A 47 -10.81 -9.02 -6.26
C PRO A 47 -11.73 -8.65 -5.08
N GLU A 48 -11.28 -8.86 -3.84
CA GLU A 48 -11.98 -8.43 -2.63
C GLU A 48 -11.82 -6.93 -2.29
N GLY A 49 -11.02 -6.21 -3.09
CA GLY A 49 -10.61 -4.84 -2.80
C GLY A 49 -9.23 -4.75 -2.16
N GLY A 50 -8.68 -3.53 -2.20
CA GLY A 50 -7.28 -3.29 -1.84
C GLY A 50 -6.29 -3.65 -2.95
N VAL A 51 -5.01 -3.50 -2.64
CA VAL A 51 -3.91 -3.70 -3.58
C VAL A 51 -2.75 -4.45 -2.95
N LEU A 52 -2.08 -5.25 -3.76
CA LEU A 52 -0.71 -5.68 -3.52
C LEU A 52 0.24 -4.60 -4.02
N ILE A 53 1.31 -4.32 -3.28
CA ILE A 53 2.39 -3.42 -3.68
C ILE A 53 3.72 -4.14 -3.47
N THR A 54 4.55 -4.21 -4.51
CA THR A 54 5.94 -4.64 -4.37
C THR A 54 6.81 -3.46 -4.02
N GLU A 55 7.73 -3.68 -3.10
CA GLU A 55 8.83 -2.76 -2.80
C GLU A 55 10.13 -3.41 -3.27
N ARG A 56 10.94 -2.67 -4.02
CA ARG A 56 12.13 -3.17 -4.73
C ARG A 56 13.11 -3.90 -3.80
N GLY A 57 13.15 -3.52 -2.52
CA GLY A 57 13.94 -4.16 -1.47
C GLY A 57 13.54 -5.59 -1.10
N GLY A 58 12.46 -6.14 -1.67
CA GLY A 58 12.05 -7.53 -1.43
C GLY A 58 10.84 -7.69 -0.52
N ARG A 59 10.06 -6.63 -0.28
CA ARG A 59 8.81 -6.72 0.50
C ARG A 59 7.61 -6.72 -0.44
N LEU A 60 6.64 -7.58 -0.15
CA LEU A 60 5.31 -7.52 -0.73
C LEU A 60 4.34 -7.06 0.35
N LEU A 61 3.54 -6.04 0.04
CA LEU A 61 2.59 -5.42 0.95
C LEU A 61 1.17 -5.65 0.44
N ARG A 62 0.23 -5.96 1.32
CA ARG A 62 -1.21 -5.82 1.08
C ARG A 62 -1.67 -4.52 1.73
N VAL A 63 -2.36 -3.67 0.98
CA VAL A 63 -2.89 -2.38 1.44
C VAL A 63 -4.38 -2.31 1.13
N ASP A 64 -5.18 -2.03 2.16
CA ASP A 64 -6.62 -1.78 2.05
C ASP A 64 -7.04 -0.70 3.06
N GLU A 65 -8.34 -0.52 3.25
CA GLU A 65 -8.90 0.45 4.21
C GLU A 65 -8.52 0.17 5.67
N THR A 66 -8.16 -1.07 6.00
CA THR A 66 -7.73 -1.48 7.35
C THR A 66 -6.26 -1.13 7.61
N GLY A 67 -5.51 -0.83 6.56
CA GLY A 67 -4.11 -0.42 6.61
C GLY A 67 -3.21 -1.30 5.76
N ARG A 68 -1.95 -1.44 6.18
CA ARG A 68 -0.89 -2.13 5.45
C ARG A 68 -0.36 -3.33 6.21
N GLN A 69 -0.25 -4.46 5.53
CA GLN A 69 0.33 -5.69 6.05
C GLN A 69 1.43 -6.23 5.13
N ALA A 70 2.57 -6.64 5.70
CA ALA A 70 3.60 -7.33 4.95
C ALA A 70 3.24 -8.81 4.75
N ILE A 71 3.32 -9.26 3.49
CA ILE A 71 3.10 -10.65 3.10
C ILE A 71 4.40 -11.44 3.31
N LYS A 72 4.26 -12.66 3.84
CA LYS A 72 5.38 -13.60 4.07
C LYS A 72 5.55 -14.54 2.88
N GLY A 73 6.67 -15.26 2.83
CA GLY A 73 6.93 -16.25 1.76
C GLY A 73 7.38 -15.65 0.44
N VAL A 74 7.70 -14.35 0.42
CA VAL A 74 8.25 -13.66 -0.75
C VAL A 74 9.66 -14.23 -1.06
N PRO A 75 9.98 -14.50 -2.33
CA PRO A 75 11.29 -15.03 -2.70
C PRO A 75 12.42 -14.06 -2.32
N LYS A 76 13.62 -14.61 -2.07
CA LYS A 76 14.83 -13.79 -1.95
C LYS A 76 15.13 -13.14 -3.30
N VAL A 77 15.45 -11.85 -3.28
CA VAL A 77 15.76 -11.07 -4.48
C VAL A 77 17.17 -10.47 -4.40
N ALA A 78 17.74 -10.16 -5.57
CA ALA A 78 19.00 -9.44 -5.66
C ALA A 78 18.72 -7.94 -5.91
N THR A 79 18.79 -7.13 -4.87
CA THR A 79 18.58 -5.68 -4.98
C THR A 79 19.89 -4.99 -5.33
N ARG A 80 20.20 -4.89 -6.63
CA ARG A 80 21.37 -4.19 -7.18
C ARG A 80 21.03 -3.46 -8.47
N GLY A 81 21.43 -2.19 -8.59
CA GLY A 81 21.05 -1.38 -9.74
C GLY A 81 19.53 -1.33 -9.89
N GLN A 82 19.02 -1.77 -11.04
CA GLN A 82 17.58 -1.87 -11.32
C GLN A 82 16.94 -3.19 -10.85
N GLY A 83 17.71 -4.10 -10.24
CA GLY A 83 17.21 -5.37 -9.71
C GLY A 83 16.49 -5.21 -8.36
N GLY A 84 15.61 -6.16 -8.06
CA GLY A 84 14.83 -6.22 -6.82
C GLY A 84 13.61 -7.13 -6.95
N LEU A 85 12.64 -6.95 -6.06
CA LEU A 85 11.29 -7.49 -6.25
C LEU A 85 10.51 -6.52 -7.13
N LEU A 86 10.25 -6.94 -8.36
CA LEU A 86 9.72 -6.08 -9.41
C LEU A 86 8.20 -6.24 -9.53
N ASP A 87 7.72 -6.86 -10.59
CA ASP A 87 6.30 -6.90 -10.90
C ASP A 87 5.51 -7.87 -10.01
N VAL A 88 4.20 -7.63 -9.87
CA VAL A 88 3.24 -8.55 -9.27
C VAL A 88 2.03 -8.65 -10.17
N LEU A 89 1.66 -9.87 -10.52
CA LEU A 89 0.44 -10.15 -11.26
C LEU A 89 -0.57 -10.79 -10.30
N VAL A 90 -1.81 -10.31 -10.30
CA VAL A 90 -2.93 -10.98 -9.64
C VAL A 90 -3.68 -11.79 -10.70
N PRO A 91 -3.64 -13.13 -10.67
CA PRO A 91 -4.34 -13.96 -11.64
C PRO A 91 -5.86 -13.79 -11.60
N ARG A 92 -6.54 -14.03 -12.73
CA ARG A 92 -8.01 -13.90 -12.82
C ARG A 92 -8.74 -14.84 -11.85
N ASP A 93 -8.17 -16.00 -11.57
CA ASP A 93 -8.71 -17.03 -10.68
C ASP A 93 -8.20 -16.90 -9.23
N PHE A 94 -7.53 -15.78 -8.88
CA PHE A 94 -6.98 -15.57 -7.54
C PHE A 94 -8.02 -15.70 -6.42
N ALA A 95 -9.28 -15.29 -6.69
CA ALA A 95 -10.38 -15.42 -5.73
C ALA A 95 -10.62 -16.89 -5.30
N GLN A 96 -10.29 -17.84 -6.18
CA GLN A 96 -10.42 -19.28 -5.95
C GLN A 96 -9.08 -19.92 -5.57
N SER A 97 -8.02 -19.66 -6.34
CA SER A 97 -6.72 -20.34 -6.19
C SER A 97 -5.89 -19.80 -5.03
N ARG A 98 -6.04 -18.52 -4.71
CA ARG A 98 -5.19 -17.78 -3.76
C ARG A 98 -3.68 -17.90 -4.10
N GLN A 99 -3.35 -18.00 -5.39
CA GLN A 99 -1.99 -18.09 -5.91
C GLN A 99 -1.63 -16.85 -6.73
N LEU A 100 -0.46 -16.28 -6.44
CA LEU A 100 0.18 -15.22 -7.23
C LEU A 100 1.19 -15.82 -8.20
#